data_AF-A0A0F8Y9N5-F1
#
_entry.id   AF-A0A0F8Y9N5-F1
#
_cell.length_a   1.000
_cell.length_b   1.000
_cell.length_c   1.000
_cell.angle_alpha   90.00
_cell.angle_beta   90.00
_cell.angle_gamma   90.00
#
_symmetry.space_group_name_H-M   'P 1'
#
loop_
_entity.id
_entity.type
_entity.pdbx_description
1 polymer ?
#
loop_
_entity_poly.entity_id
_entity_poly.type
_entity_poly.pdbx_seq_one_letter_code
_entity_poly.pdbx_strand_id
1 'polypeptide(L)'
;FGTIANNGLVRVDYQSDGNLVVYNNLSGTSLWSAGTQGNPEGKLCFQSDGNFVAYDSSGAPKWDAFHNASNKGNNVVLVLQNDCNLVLTNQDSGLPIWASGTNPCPD
;
A
#
# COMPACT_ATOMS: atom_id res chain seq x y z
N PHE A 1 -3.06 14.20 -3.19
CA PHE A 1 -3.00 13.14 -4.23
C PHE A 1 -1.64 13.24 -4.90
N GLY A 2 -1.05 12.10 -5.28
CA GLY A 2 0.27 12.05 -5.91
C GLY A 2 1.07 10.83 -5.48
N THR A 3 2.31 10.77 -5.95
CA THR A 3 3.26 9.71 -5.60
C THR A 3 3.69 9.82 -4.13
N ILE A 4 3.52 8.72 -3.39
CA ILE A 4 3.90 8.61 -1.98
C ILE A 4 5.18 7.78 -1.77
N ALA A 5 5.56 6.96 -2.75
CA ALA A 5 6.84 6.24 -2.76
C ALA A 5 7.26 5.92 -4.21
N ASN A 6 8.56 5.89 -4.47
CA ASN A 6 9.12 5.57 -5.79
C ASN A 6 10.52 4.98 -5.63
N ASN A 7 10.80 3.86 -6.28
CA ASN A 7 12.13 3.21 -6.26
C ASN A 7 12.86 3.27 -7.63
N GLY A 8 12.34 4.07 -8.57
CA GLY A 8 12.82 4.20 -9.94
C GLY A 8 12.03 3.33 -10.94
N LEU A 9 11.74 2.08 -10.59
CA LEU A 9 11.07 1.10 -11.48
C LEU A 9 9.55 1.10 -11.30
N VAL A 10 9.10 1.23 -10.05
CA VAL A 10 7.69 1.38 -9.71
C VAL A 10 7.48 2.58 -8.80
N ARG A 11 6.23 3.06 -8.76
CA ARG A 11 5.79 4.06 -7.81
C ARG A 11 4.47 3.68 -7.18
N VAL A 12 4.25 4.18 -5.97
CA VAL A 12 2.98 4.07 -5.25
C VAL A 12 2.31 5.43 -5.30
N ASP A 13 1.10 5.47 -5.86
CA ASP A 13 0.31 6.70 -5.98
C ASP A 13 -0.96 6.58 -5.12
N TYR A 14 -1.26 7.65 -4.38
CA TYR A 14 -2.61 7.87 -3.87
C TYR A 14 -3.34 8.86 -4.79
N GLN A 15 -4.30 8.33 -5.53
CA GLN A 15 -4.96 9.00 -6.64
C GLN A 15 -6.07 9.94 -6.15
N SER A 16 -6.47 10.88 -7.02
CA SER A 16 -7.53 11.84 -6.71
C SER A 16 -8.92 11.21 -6.61
N ASP A 17 -9.10 9.98 -7.11
CA ASP A 17 -10.33 9.21 -6.99
C ASP A 17 -10.39 8.38 -5.69
N GLY A 18 -9.38 8.51 -4.83
CA GLY A 18 -9.28 7.80 -3.55
C GLY A 18 -8.59 6.44 -3.62
N ASN A 19 -8.05 6.05 -4.78
CA ASN A 19 -7.40 4.76 -4.93
C ASN A 19 -5.91 4.78 -4.57
N LEU A 20 -5.44 3.70 -3.95
CA LEU A 20 -4.00 3.42 -3.77
C LEU A 20 -3.55 2.42 -4.83
N VAL A 21 -2.53 2.78 -5.61
CA VAL A 21 -2.09 1.99 -6.76
C VAL A 21 -0.57 1.91 -6.83
N VAL A 22 -0.06 0.72 -7.17
CA VAL A 22 1.34 0.52 -7.57
C VAL A 22 1.39 0.53 -9.09
N TYR A 23 2.20 1.43 -9.65
CA TYR A 23 2.38 1.60 -11.08
C TYR A 23 3.79 1.18 -11.52
N ASN A 24 3.88 0.54 -12.69
CA ASN A 24 5.12 0.51 -13.46
C ASN A 24 5.43 1.95 -13.94
N ASN A 25 6.64 2.45 -13.65
CA ASN A 25 7.03 3.80 -14.04
C ASN A 25 7.28 3.97 -15.54
N LEU A 26 7.79 2.93 -16.22
CA LEU A 26 8.10 2.98 -17.63
C LEU A 26 6.84 2.95 -18.49
N SER A 27 5.97 1.96 -18.27
CA SER A 27 4.77 1.76 -19.08
C SER A 27 3.56 2.59 -18.59
N GLY A 28 3.57 3.02 -17.32
CA GLY A 28 2.42 3.63 -16.68
C GLY A 28 1.30 2.64 -16.31
N THR A 29 1.51 1.32 -16.47
CA THR A 29 0.48 0.30 -16.19
C THR A 29 0.33 0.07 -14.69
N SER A 30 -0.92 -0.07 -14.23
CA SER A 30 -1.24 -0.48 -12.86
C SER A 30 -0.83 -1.93 -12.65
N LEU A 31 0.01 -2.20 -11.65
CA LEU A 31 0.45 -3.54 -11.26
C LEU A 31 -0.41 -4.11 -10.12
N TRP A 32 -0.82 -3.24 -9.19
CA TRP A 32 -1.69 -3.60 -8.07
C TRP A 32 -2.53 -2.39 -7.66
N SER A 33 -3.73 -2.63 -7.16
CA SER A 33 -4.62 -1.60 -6.62
C SER A 33 -5.36 -2.08 -5.38
N ALA A 34 -5.58 -1.16 -4.43
CA ALA A 34 -6.45 -1.39 -3.28
C ALA A 34 -7.94 -1.50 -3.64
N GLY A 35 -8.33 -1.13 -4.87
CA GLY A 35 -9.73 -1.19 -5.32
C GLY A 35 -10.63 -0.16 -4.64
N THR A 36 -10.06 1.00 -4.26
CA THR A 36 -10.75 2.03 -3.45
C THR A 36 -11.14 3.27 -4.25
N GLN A 37 -11.10 3.19 -5.58
CA GLN A 37 -11.56 4.25 -6.47
C GLN A 37 -13.04 4.61 -6.23
N GLY A 38 -13.40 5.86 -6.50
CA GLY A 38 -14.74 6.41 -6.25
C GLY A 38 -14.91 7.02 -4.86
N ASN A 39 -13.82 7.19 -4.10
CA ASN A 39 -13.80 7.79 -2.77
C ASN A 39 -12.81 8.99 -2.73
N PRO A 40 -13.01 10.04 -3.54
CA PRO A 40 -12.03 11.13 -3.75
C PRO A 40 -11.67 11.93 -2.49
N GLU A 41 -12.58 11.98 -1.51
CA GLU A 41 -12.38 12.60 -0.20
C GLU A 41 -11.95 11.59 0.88
N GLY A 42 -11.59 10.38 0.46
CA GLY A 42 -11.03 9.36 1.33
C GLY A 42 -9.63 9.71 1.84
N LYS A 43 -9.10 8.84 2.69
CA LYS A 43 -7.75 8.97 3.24
C LYS A 43 -7.07 7.63 3.46
N LEU A 44 -5.74 7.66 3.39
CA LEU A 44 -4.88 6.59 3.89
C LEU A 44 -4.49 6.90 5.34
N CYS A 45 -4.56 5.89 6.20
CA CYS A 45 -4.23 6.01 7.61
C CYS A 45 -3.32 4.86 8.03
N PHE A 46 -2.13 5.20 8.52
CA PHE A 46 -1.30 4.28 9.29
C PHE A 46 -1.72 4.39 10.76
N GLN A 47 -2.35 3.35 11.27
CA GLN A 47 -3.02 3.36 12.56
C GLN A 47 -2.05 3.03 13.69
N SER A 48 -2.44 3.35 14.93
CA SER A 48 -1.64 3.07 16.13
C SER A 48 -1.46 1.58 16.41
N ASP A 49 -2.31 0.72 15.84
CA ASP A 49 -2.22 -0.74 15.92
C ASP A 49 -1.32 -1.36 14.84
N GLY A 50 -0.69 -0.51 14.01
CA GLY A 50 0.18 -0.91 12.91
C GLY A 50 -0.56 -1.25 11.61
N ASN A 51 -1.89 -1.12 11.56
CA ASN A 51 -2.64 -1.37 10.34
C ASN A 51 -2.49 -0.20 9.36
N PHE A 52 -2.54 -0.51 8.07
CA PHE A 52 -2.60 0.49 7.02
C PHE A 52 -3.94 0.37 6.29
N VAL A 53 -4.74 1.43 6.38
CA VAL A 53 -6.17 1.38 6.00
C VAL A 53 -6.51 2.54 5.07
N ALA A 54 -7.29 2.23 4.04
CA ALA A 54 -7.95 3.21 3.19
C ALA A 54 -9.40 3.41 3.65
N TYR A 55 -9.77 4.66 3.89
CA TYR A 55 -11.09 5.08 4.34
C TYR A 55 -11.81 5.91 3.29
N ASP A 56 -13.13 5.82 3.23
CA ASP A 56 -13.95 6.81 2.54
C ASP A 56 -14.20 8.07 3.40
N SER A 57 -14.90 9.06 2.83
CA SER A 57 -15.14 10.35 3.50
C SER A 57 -16.04 10.26 4.74
N SER A 58 -16.82 9.19 4.87
CA SER A 58 -17.62 8.91 6.08
C SER A 58 -16.80 8.29 7.21
N GLY A 59 -15.54 7.94 6.94
CA GLY A 59 -14.68 7.21 7.86
C GLY A 59 -14.92 5.70 7.84
N ALA A 60 -15.62 5.16 6.84
CA ALA A 60 -15.78 3.71 6.68
C ALA A 60 -14.55 3.10 5.99
N PRO A 61 -13.99 1.99 6.52
CA PRO A 61 -12.84 1.33 5.89
C PRO A 61 -13.27 0.67 4.58
N LYS A 62 -12.48 0.87 3.52
CA LYS A 62 -12.70 0.29 2.19
C LYS A 62 -11.69 -0.78 1.84
N TRP A 63 -10.49 -0.69 2.42
CA TRP A 63 -9.43 -1.68 2.29
C TRP A 63 -8.48 -1.57 3.49
N ASP A 64 -7.95 -2.69 3.96
CA ASP A 64 -6.91 -2.73 4.98
C ASP A 64 -5.85 -3.79 4.66
N ALA A 65 -4.62 -3.50 5.09
CA ALA A 65 -3.49 -4.38 4.88
C ALA A 65 -3.50 -5.59 5.81
N PHE A 66 -4.14 -5.53 6.99
CA PHE A 66 -4.06 -6.63 7.94
C PHE A 66 -4.77 -7.90 7.47
N HIS A 67 -5.89 -7.89 6.74
CA HIS A 67 -6.47 -9.08 6.07
C HIS A 67 -6.33 -10.44 6.84
N ASN A 68 -6.59 -10.44 8.16
CA ASN A 68 -6.38 -11.56 9.11
C ASN A 68 -4.93 -11.86 9.53
N ALA A 69 -4.09 -10.83 9.69
CA ALA A 69 -2.69 -10.95 10.03
C ALA A 69 -2.45 -11.56 11.41
N SER A 70 -1.65 -12.63 11.45
CA SER A 70 -1.14 -13.26 12.66
C SER A 70 0.22 -12.71 13.11
N ASN A 71 0.98 -12.10 12.20
CA ASN A 71 2.35 -11.61 12.44
C ASN A 71 2.40 -10.15 12.93
N LYS A 72 1.33 -9.66 13.57
CA LYS A 72 1.26 -8.29 14.09
C LYS A 72 2.34 -8.10 15.16
N GLY A 73 3.13 -7.05 15.02
CA GLY A 73 4.13 -6.63 16.00
C GLY A 73 3.91 -5.18 16.41
N ASN A 74 4.76 -4.69 17.32
CA ASN A 74 4.71 -3.29 17.75
C ASN A 74 5.45 -2.35 16.79
N ASN A 75 6.41 -2.89 16.04
CA ASN A 75 7.22 -2.15 15.09
C ASN A 75 6.82 -2.52 13.65
N VAL A 76 5.78 -1.88 13.13
CA VAL A 76 5.26 -2.13 11.79
C VAL A 76 5.62 -0.98 10.87
N VAL A 77 6.10 -1.30 9.67
CA VAL A 77 6.46 -0.31 8.65
C VAL A 77 5.91 -0.72 7.28
N LEU A 78 5.49 0.27 6.49
CA LEU A 78 5.13 0.11 5.08
C LEU A 78 6.32 0.52 4.23
N VAL A 79 6.85 -0.39 3.42
CA VAL A 79 8.08 -0.18 2.66
C VAL A 79 7.86 -0.54 1.20
N LEU A 80 8.21 0.37 0.29
CA LEU A 80 8.44 0.02 -1.11
C LEU A 80 9.85 -0.55 -1.25
N GLN A 81 9.94 -1.84 -1.51
CA GLN A 81 11.20 -2.58 -1.56
C GLN A 81 11.87 -2.46 -2.94
N ASN A 82 13.15 -2.83 -3.00
CA ASN A 82 13.94 -2.78 -4.25
C ASN A 82 13.49 -3.81 -5.29
N ASP A 83 12.76 -4.84 -4.87
CA ASP A 83 12.14 -5.85 -5.75
C ASP A 83 10.77 -5.42 -6.29
N CYS A 84 10.43 -4.14 -6.12
CA CYS A 84 9.18 -3.51 -6.55
C CYS A 84 7.93 -3.93 -5.78
N ASN A 85 8.09 -4.61 -4.64
CA ASN A 85 6.97 -4.95 -3.76
C ASN A 85 6.68 -3.84 -2.76
N LEU A 86 5.40 -3.49 -2.58
CA LEU A 86 4.95 -2.69 -1.44
C LEU A 86 4.56 -3.64 -0.31
N VAL A 87 5.29 -3.60 0.79
CA VAL A 87 5.16 -4.57 1.88
C VAL A 87 4.89 -3.86 3.20
N LEU A 88 3.85 -4.29 3.90
CA LEU A 88 3.68 -4.02 5.32
C LEU A 88 4.42 -5.11 6.08
N THR A 89 5.43 -4.75 6.86
CA THR A 89 6.30 -5.72 7.55
C THR A 89 6.42 -5.41 9.02
N ASN A 90 6.54 -6.47 9.83
CA ASN A 90 6.98 -6.35 11.20
C ASN A 90 8.51 -6.26 11.21
N GLN A 91 9.04 -5.09 11.53
CA GLN A 91 10.48 -4.82 11.46
C GLN A 91 11.28 -5.58 12.52
N ASP A 92 10.66 -6.00 13.62
CA ASP A 92 11.34 -6.78 14.66
C ASP A 92 11.60 -8.23 14.21
N SER A 93 10.65 -8.83 13.48
CA SER A 93 10.77 -10.21 12.98
C SER A 93 11.26 -10.30 11.54
N GLY A 94 11.14 -9.22 10.76
CA GLY A 94 11.36 -9.20 9.32
C GLY A 94 10.26 -9.90 8.51
N LEU A 95 9.20 -10.39 9.16
CA LEU A 95 8.14 -11.14 8.49
C LEU A 95 7.10 -10.21 7.85
N PRO A 96 6.69 -10.48 6.60
CA PRO A 96 5.63 -9.72 5.96
C PRO A 96 4.30 -9.95 6.68
N ILE A 97 3.58 -8.87 6.88
CA ILE A 97 2.18 -8.86 7.32
C ILE A 97 1.28 -8.89 6.08
N TRP A 98 1.63 -8.09 5.07
CA TRP A 98 0.93 -8.00 3.80
C TRP A 98 1.88 -7.54 2.69
N ALA A 99 1.60 -7.92 1.45
CA ALA A 99 2.35 -7.48 0.27
C ALA A 99 1.43 -7.25 -0.92
N SER A 100 1.76 -6.29 -1.78
CA SER A 100 1.08 -6.05 -3.06
C SER A 100 1.28 -7.17 -4.07
N GLY A 101 2.32 -7.98 -3.89
CA GLY A 101 2.67 -9.06 -4.82
C GLY A 101 3.20 -8.54 -6.16
N THR A 102 3.81 -7.36 -6.15
CA THR A 102 4.35 -6.69 -7.35
C THR A 102 5.84 -6.97 -7.55
N ASN A 103 6.32 -8.08 -6.98
CA ASN A 103 7.63 -8.66 -7.20
C ASN A 103 7.55 -9.88 -8.14
N PRO A 104 8.59 -10.15 -8.95
CA PRO A 104 9.76 -9.28 -9.17
C PRO A 104 9.37 -7.98 -9.88
N CYS A 105 10.32 -7.05 -9.97
CA CYS A 105 10.13 -5.84 -10.76
C CYS A 105 9.69 -6.16 -12.20
N PRO A 106 8.83 -5.32 -12.79
CA PRO A 106 8.49 -5.47 -14.20
C PRO A 106 9.72 -5.25 -15.10
N ASP A 107 9.74 -5.95 -16.23
CA ASP A 107 10.76 -5.81 -17.29
C ASP A 107 10.74 -4.43 -17.97
#